data_AF-A0A9E5YME8-F1
#
_entry.id   AF-A0A9E5YME8-F1
#
_cell.length_a   1.000
_cell.length_b   1.000
_cell.length_c   1.000
_cell.angle_alpha   90.00
_cell.angle_beta   90.00
_cell.angle_gamma   90.00
#
_symmetry.space_group_name_H-M   'P 1'
#
loop_
_entity.id
_entity.type
_entity.pdbx_description
1 polymer ?
#
loop_
_entity_poly.entity_id
_entity_poly.type
_entity_poly.pdbx_seq_one_letter_code
_entity_poly.pdbx_strand_id
1 'polypeptide(L)' 'MARGSVELYDELKLAMAARDPRVRVVQSQCLGQCSDGITVVIQPDNRWFGHVKSSDIEEIVNWASSGMDLELDF' A
#
# COMPACT_ATOMS: atom_id res chain seq x y z
N MET A 1 16.36 -4.72 -4.50
CA MET A 1 15.85 -3.88 -3.39
C MET A 1 16.71 -2.63 -3.35
N ALA A 2 16.21 -1.49 -3.81
CA ALA A 2 16.96 -0.23 -3.81
C ALA A 2 16.00 0.91 -3.46
N ARG A 3 16.49 1.85 -2.62
CA ARG A 3 15.87 3.12 -2.17
C ARG A 3 14.84 3.00 -1.03
N GLY A 4 15.28 2.88 0.23
CA GLY A 4 14.47 3.19 1.44
C GLY A 4 13.17 2.39 1.65
N SER A 5 12.87 1.42 0.79
CA SER A 5 11.57 0.75 0.75
C SER A 5 11.34 -0.22 1.91
N VAL A 6 12.37 -0.56 2.67
CA VAL A 6 12.27 -1.49 3.80
C VAL A 6 11.66 -0.79 5.01
N GLU A 7 12.16 0.40 5.35
CA GLU A 7 11.66 1.20 6.47
C GLU A 7 10.19 1.58 6.24
N LEU A 8 9.88 2.08 5.03
CA LEU A 8 8.52 2.45 4.66
C LEU A 8 7.56 1.25 4.68
N TYR A 9 8.04 0.07 4.29
CA TYR A 9 7.25 -1.16 4.36
C TYR A 9 6.91 -1.54 5.80
N ASP A 10 7.87 -1.48 6.72
CA ASP A 10 7.64 -1.81 8.13
C ASP A 10 6.69 -0.79 8.78
N GLU A 11 6.87 0.51 8.52
CA GLU A 11 5.95 1.57 8.97
C GLU A 11 4.52 1.34 8.46
N LEU A 12 4.37 1.10 7.15
CA LEU A 12 3.06 0.86 6.52
C LEU A 12 2.39 -0.42 7.07
N LYS A 13 3.17 -1.48 7.28
CA LYS A 13 2.67 -2.74 7.83
C LYS A 13 2.17 -2.58 9.25
N LEU A 14 2.91 -1.88 10.11
CA LEU A 14 2.50 -1.60 11.49
C LEU A 14 1.26 -0.71 11.54
N ALA A 15 1.23 0.36 10.74
CA ALA A 15 0.09 1.26 10.66
C ALA A 15 -1.20 0.54 10.20
N MET A 16 -1.08 -0.31 9.17
CA MET A 16 -2.23 -1.09 8.68
C MET A 16 -2.70 -2.12 9.71
N ALA A 17 -1.77 -2.85 10.34
CA ALA A 17 -2.11 -3.85 11.36
C ALA A 17 -2.84 -3.24 12.56
N ALA A 18 -2.50 -2.00 12.93
CA ALA A 18 -3.19 -1.25 13.97
C ALA A 18 -4.58 -0.73 13.52
N ARG A 19 -4.75 -0.45 12.22
CA ARG A 19 -6.00 0.11 11.66
C ARG A 19 -7.03 -0.96 11.33
N ASP A 20 -6.65 -1.96 10.55
CA ASP A 20 -7.51 -3.08 10.16
C ASP A 20 -6.67 -4.35 9.93
N PRO A 21 -6.69 -5.33 10.87
CA PRO A 21 -5.89 -6.54 10.77
C PRO A 21 -6.32 -7.48 9.63
N ARG A 22 -7.43 -7.21 8.94
CA ARG A 22 -7.88 -7.97 7.76
C ARG A 22 -7.11 -7.59 6.50
N VAL A 23 -6.55 -6.38 6.45
CA VAL A 23 -5.76 -5.90 5.31
C VAL A 23 -4.31 -6.30 5.49
N ARG A 24 -3.77 -7.05 4.52
CA ARG A 24 -2.39 -7.55 4.57
C ARG A 24 -1.45 -6.71 3.72
N VAL A 25 -0.45 -6.11 4.37
CA VAL A 25 0.67 -5.47 3.67
C VAL A 25 1.72 -6.53 3.34
N VAL A 26 2.10 -6.63 2.07
CA VAL A 26 3.07 -7.62 1.57
C VAL A 26 4.06 -6.94 0.63
N GLN A 27 5.26 -7.50 0.53
CA GLN A 27 6.22 -7.11 -0.49
C GLN A 27 5.83 -7.76 -1.82
N SER A 28 5.73 -6.96 -2.88
CA SER A 28 5.52 -7.47 -4.23
C SER A 28 6.85 -7.81 -4.90
N GLN A 29 6.77 -8.62 -5.97
CA GLN A 29 7.86 -8.74 -6.93
C GLN A 29 7.89 -7.52 -7.88
N CYS A 30 8.76 -7.55 -8.88
CA CYS A 30 8.84 -6.49 -9.88
C CYS A 30 7.52 -6.36 -10.65
N LEU A 31 6.91 -5.17 -10.58
CA LEU A 31 5.69 -4.81 -11.32
C LEU A 31 5.95 -3.76 -12.42
N GLY A 32 7.21 -3.54 -12.79
CA GLY A 32 7.58 -2.58 -13.85
C GLY A 32 7.60 -1.11 -13.45
N GLN A 33 7.37 -0.79 -12.17
CA GLN A 33 7.25 0.60 -11.67
C GLN A 33 8.56 1.19 -11.15
N CYS A 34 9.70 0.81 -11.73
CA CYS A 34 11.01 1.26 -11.26
C CYS A 34 11.22 2.78 -11.43
N SER A 35 10.57 3.39 -12.43
CA SER A 35 10.68 4.83 -12.73
C SER A 35 9.94 5.70 -11.71
N ASP A 36 8.86 5.17 -11.13
CA ASP A 36 7.99 5.86 -10.17
C ASP A 36 8.50 5.75 -8.73
N GLY A 37 9.70 5.22 -8.52
CA GLY A 37 10.31 5.11 -7.19
C GLY A 37 9.61 4.08 -6.29
N ILE A 38 9.48 4.40 -4.99
CA ILE A 38 8.77 3.53 -4.05
C ILE A 38 7.29 3.54 -4.43
N THR A 39 6.76 2.38 -4.77
CA THR A 39 5.40 2.22 -5.28
C THR A 39 4.58 1.34 -4.34
N VAL A 40 3.35 1.75 -4.05
CA VAL A 40 2.36 0.97 -3.27
C VAL A 40 1.13 0.76 -4.14
N VAL A 41 0.59 -0.45 -4.12
CA VAL A 41 -0.66 -0.78 -4.82
C VAL A 41 -1.67 -1.34 -3.81
N ILE A 42 -2.90 -0.83 -3.87
CA ILE A 42 -4.04 -1.35 -3.11
C ILE A 42 -4.87 -2.23 -4.04
N GLN A 43 -5.17 -3.44 -3.57
CA GLN A 43 -6.00 -4.43 -4.26
C GLN A 43 -7.26 -4.69 -3.42
N PRO A 44 -8.44 -4.94 -4.03
CA PRO A 44 -8.70 -5.20 -5.46
C PRO A 44 -8.89 -3.94 -6.34
N ASP A 45 -8.97 -2.74 -5.76
CA ASP A 45 -9.19 -1.47 -6.49
C ASP A 45 -8.14 -1.10 -7.55
N ASN A 46 -7.05 -1.86 -7.62
CA ASN A 46 -5.91 -1.62 -8.51
C ASN A 46 -5.43 -0.16 -8.48
N ARG A 47 -5.38 0.41 -7.27
CA ARG A 47 -4.98 1.81 -7.06
C ARG A 47 -3.48 1.88 -6.80
N TRP A 48 -2.79 2.72 -7.56
CA TRP A 48 -1.33 2.84 -7.52
C TRP A 48 -0.89 4.19 -6.93
N PHE A 49 0.11 4.14 -6.07
CA PHE A 49 0.78 5.31 -5.49
C PHE A 49 2.26 5.22 -5.85
N GLY A 50 2.77 6.20 -6.59
CA GLY A 50 4.19 6.34 -6.90
C GLY A 50 4.86 7.35 -5.98
N HIS A 51 6.20 7.30 -5.92
CA HIS A 51 7.05 8.20 -5.13
C HIS A 51 6.66 8.31 -3.65
N VAL A 52 6.13 7.23 -3.08
CA VAL A 52 5.56 7.20 -1.73
C VAL A 52 6.61 7.54 -0.67
N LYS A 53 6.21 8.37 0.29
CA LYS A 53 7.00 8.76 1.47
C LYS A 53 6.27 8.38 2.75
N SER A 54 6.97 8.41 3.88
CA SER A 54 6.37 8.08 5.19
C SER A 54 5.17 8.97 5.54
N SER A 55 5.14 10.23 5.06
CA SER A 55 4.01 11.14 5.25
C SER A 55 2.73 10.71 4.53
N ASP A 56 2.82 9.89 3.48
CA ASP A 56 1.66 9.42 2.70
C ASP A 56 1.01 8.17 3.33
N ILE A 57 1.66 7.56 4.34
CA ILE A 57 1.22 6.29 4.96
C ILE A 57 -0.20 6.41 5.53
N GLU A 58 -0.50 7.49 6.26
CA GLU A 58 -1.82 7.67 6.88
C GLU A 58 -2.93 7.76 5.82
N GLU A 59 -2.68 8.44 4.70
CA GLU A 59 -3.64 8.53 3.59
C GLU A 59 -3.85 7.15 2.93
N ILE A 60 -2.77 6.42 2.65
CA ILE A 60 -2.83 5.07 2.06
C ILE A 60 -3.61 4.10 2.97
N VAL A 61 -3.35 4.14 4.29
CA VAL A 61 -4.05 3.30 5.28
C VAL A 61 -5.53 3.66 5.37
N ASN A 62 -5.88 4.94 5.31
CA ASN A 62 -7.28 5.36 5.29
C ASN A 62 -8.00 4.87 4.04
N TRP A 63 -7.37 4.95 2.86
CA TRP A 63 -7.93 4.39 1.63
C TRP A 63 -8.10 2.87 1.70
N ALA A 64 -7.06 2.16 2.15
CA ALA A 64 -7.08 0.70 2.23
C ALA A 64 -8.11 0.16 3.23
N SER A 65 -8.37 0.89 4.32
CA SER A 65 -9.39 0.52 5.30
C SER A 65 -10.82 0.94 4.91
N SER A 66 -10.96 1.94 4.04
CA SER A 66 -12.27 2.41 3.56
C SER A 66 -12.78 1.64 2.33
N GLY A 67 -11.91 0.93 1.61
CA GLY A 67 -12.22 0.21 0.36
C GLY A 67 -12.94 -1.14 0.55
N MET A 68 -14.03 -1.18 1.31
CA MET A 68 -14.94 -2.34 1.37
C MET A 68 -16.36 -2.03 0.88
N ASP A 69 -16.51 -1.05 -0.02
CA ASP A 69 -17.80 -0.69 -0.62
C ASP A 69 -17.69 -0.64 -2.15
N LEU A 70 -17.15 -1.70 -2.75
CA LEU A 70 -17.41 -2.01 -4.15
C LEU A 70 -18.08 -3.36 -4.18
N GLU A 71 -19.37 -3.31 -4.48
CA GLU A 71 -20.25 -4.43 -4.73
C GLU A 71 -19.49 -5.52 -5.51
N LEU A 72 -19.38 -6.67 -4.85
CA LEU A 72 -19.22 -7.95 -5.52
C LEU A 72 -20.48 -8.18 -6.38
N ASP A 73 -20.52 -7.58 -7.57
CA ASP A 73 -21.32 -8.16 -8.64
C ASP A 73 -20.41 -9.10 -9.43
N PHE A 74 -20.83 -10.37 -9.41
CA PHE A 74 -20.15 -11.57 -9.85
C PHE A 74 -19.73 -11.56 -11.32
#